data_AF-A0A672RF25-F1
#
_entry.id   AF-A0A672RF25-F1
#
_cell.length_a   1.000
_cell.length_b   1.000
_cell.length_c   1.000
_cell.angle_alpha   90.00
_cell.angle_beta   90.00
_cell.angle_gamma   90.00
#
_symmetry.space_group_name_H-M   'P 1'
#
loop_
_entity.id
_entity.type
_entity.pdbx_description
1 polymer ?
#
loop_
_entity_poly.entity_id
_entity_poly.type
_entity_poly.pdbx_seq_one_letter_code
_entity_poly.pdbx_strand_id
1 'polypeptide(L)'
;VCNVHEDIPLSRKLKGSDNDGRLRFSKQSVVYKSHKTGKVDSIPAPELSAAQWRRVCLGHGIKLATSTGLVYRYDGFRDTDFEKIAAFFKTNYKVELAEKDMCVKGWNWGTAKFTGSLLSFDVSDSPVFEIPLSGVSQCATGKNEVTVEFHQNDDAEVSLMEVRFYVPPNTGDDGSDPVEAFAKNVLSKADVIQATGDAVCVFKELQCLTPRGRYDIRIYPTFLHLHGKTFDYKIPYTTVLRLFLLPHKDQRQMFFVISLDPPIKQGQTRYHFLILLFSKDEELSLALNMSEDEVEKRYEGKLSKNMSGPLYEIVSRVMKALVNRKITVPGNFQGHSRSQCITCAYKASSGLLYPLERGFIYVHKPPVHLRFEEISCVNFARGTTTTRSFDFEIETKQGNQYTFSNIEREEYGKLFDFVNAKKLNIKNRGFKEGMKGAEGYSDSDEDQHDAYLERMKEEGKIREEGDGSDESEGDSVGTESIDPLKFFTLLCGLCSMCNDDICCDKRSELHM
;
A
#
# COMPACT_ATOMS: atom_id res chain seq x y z
N VAL A 1 5.46 38.92 6.29
CA VAL A 1 5.72 37.52 5.93
C VAL A 1 7.23 37.39 5.95
N CYS A 2 7.82 36.62 6.86
CA CYS A 2 9.22 36.27 6.67
C CYS A 2 9.24 35.28 5.51
N ASN A 3 9.48 35.78 4.30
CA ASN A 3 9.90 34.94 3.18
C ASN A 3 11.33 34.51 3.49
N VAL A 4 11.49 33.54 4.39
CA VAL A 4 12.68 32.70 4.36
C VAL A 4 12.55 31.96 3.02
N HIS A 5 13.47 32.26 2.11
CA HIS A 5 13.37 32.01 0.67
C HIS A 5 12.74 30.68 0.26
N GLU A 6 12.02 30.77 -0.86
CA GLU A 6 11.72 29.74 -1.86
C GLU A 6 12.24 28.33 -1.57
N ASP A 7 11.27 27.40 -1.54
CA ASP A 7 11.43 25.99 -1.89
C ASP A 7 12.72 25.30 -1.39
N ILE A 8 12.88 25.20 -0.07
CA ILE A 8 13.81 24.22 0.51
C ILE A 8 13.13 22.85 0.37
N PRO A 9 13.69 21.89 -0.40
CA PRO A 9 13.23 20.51 -0.37
C PRO A 9 13.53 19.97 1.02
N LEU A 10 12.47 19.78 1.82
CA LEU A 10 12.57 19.33 3.20
C LEU A 10 11.89 17.97 3.30
N SER A 11 12.53 17.04 4.00
CA SER A 11 11.97 15.73 4.25
C SER A 11 11.26 15.70 5.61
N ARG A 12 10.07 15.12 5.63
CA ARG A 12 9.41 14.71 6.86
C ARG A 12 9.70 13.23 7.09
N LYS A 13 10.36 12.90 8.21
CA LYS A 13 10.57 11.51 8.60
C LYS A 13 9.29 10.90 9.14
N LEU A 14 8.79 9.88 8.45
CA LEU A 14 7.63 9.12 8.87
C LEU A 14 7.96 7.62 8.76
N LYS A 15 7.90 6.90 9.90
CA LYS A 15 8.20 5.46 9.97
C LYS A 15 9.50 5.05 9.25
N GLY A 16 10.54 5.87 9.30
CA GLY A 16 11.83 5.57 8.65
C GLY A 16 11.99 6.01 7.18
N SER A 17 10.93 6.45 6.49
CA SER A 17 11.06 7.03 5.14
C SER A 17 11.15 8.55 5.19
N ASP A 18 12.07 9.08 4.38
CA ASP A 18 12.11 10.50 4.04
C ASP A 18 11.03 10.79 3.00
N ASN A 19 10.01 11.52 3.44
CA ASN A 19 8.96 12.01 2.55
C ASN A 19 9.30 13.43 2.18
N ASP A 20 9.64 13.68 0.92
CA ASP A 20 9.87 15.03 0.44
C ASP A 20 8.59 15.84 0.38
N GLY A 21 8.72 17.12 0.72
CA GLY A 21 7.62 18.05 0.65
C GLY A 21 8.05 19.50 0.84
N ARG A 22 7.04 20.35 0.99
CA ARG A 22 7.21 21.78 1.20
C ARG A 22 6.69 22.16 2.58
N LEU A 23 7.57 22.69 3.42
CA LEU A 23 7.23 23.26 4.72
C LEU A 23 7.09 24.78 4.60
N ARG A 24 6.03 25.34 5.19
CA ARG A 24 5.80 26.78 5.26
C ARG A 24 5.43 27.19 6.69
N PHE A 25 6.13 28.19 7.21
CA PHE A 25 5.79 28.83 8.47
C PHE A 25 4.90 30.05 8.21
N SER A 26 3.67 30.02 8.71
CA SER A 26 2.77 31.17 8.70
C SER A 26 2.56 31.68 10.12
N LYS A 27 2.06 32.91 10.29
CA LYS A 27 1.79 33.46 11.64
C LYS A 27 0.75 32.65 12.43
N GLN A 28 -0.13 31.93 11.72
CA GLN A 28 -1.25 31.20 12.33
C GLN A 28 -1.00 29.69 12.41
N SER A 29 -0.13 29.13 11.57
CA SER A 29 0.13 27.69 11.50
C SER A 29 1.44 27.34 10.81
N VAL A 30 1.94 26.14 11.10
CA VAL A 30 2.99 25.46 10.34
C VAL A 30 2.32 24.48 9.38
N VAL A 31 2.58 24.62 8.07
CA VAL A 31 1.95 23.79 7.04
C VAL A 31 3.00 23.00 6.30
N TYR A 32 2.82 21.68 6.24
CA TYR A 32 3.63 20.77 5.46
C TYR A 32 2.78 20.13 4.36
N LYS A 33 3.27 20.14 3.12
CA LYS A 33 2.62 19.46 1.99
C LYS A 33 3.56 18.41 1.40
N SER A 34 3.12 17.14 1.41
CA SER A 34 3.86 16.02 0.81
C SER A 34 3.84 16.12 -0.72
N HIS A 35 4.98 15.90 -1.37
CA HIS A 35 5.06 15.79 -2.83
C HIS A 35 4.57 14.43 -3.34
N LYS A 36 4.80 13.34 -2.59
CA LYS A 36 4.40 11.97 -2.97
C LYS A 36 2.88 11.77 -2.91
N THR A 37 2.25 12.16 -1.79
CA THR A 37 0.83 11.85 -1.53
C THR A 37 -0.11 13.04 -1.75
N GLY A 38 0.43 14.25 -1.92
CA GLY A 38 -0.35 15.48 -1.98
C GLY A 38 -1.04 15.86 -0.66
N LYS A 39 -0.87 15.06 0.40
CA LYS A 39 -1.46 15.31 1.72
C LYS A 39 -0.88 16.58 2.33
N VAL A 40 -1.75 17.41 2.91
CA VAL A 40 -1.40 18.63 3.62
C VAL A 40 -1.63 18.41 5.11
N ASP A 41 -0.58 18.57 5.90
CA ASP A 41 -0.62 18.58 7.35
C ASP A 41 -0.47 20.03 7.84
N SER A 42 -1.34 20.48 8.73
CA SER A 42 -1.33 21.82 9.30
C SER A 42 -1.33 21.75 10.81
N ILE A 43 -0.36 22.40 11.45
CA ILE A 43 -0.24 22.52 12.90
C ILE A 43 -0.59 23.97 13.26
N PRO A 44 -1.73 24.23 13.92
CA PRO A 44 -2.07 25.55 14.41
C PRO A 44 -1.01 26.08 15.40
N ALA A 45 -0.67 27.36 15.31
CA ALA A 45 0.30 28.00 16.21
C ALA A 45 -0.02 27.82 17.70
N PRO A 46 -1.29 27.91 18.16
CA PRO A 46 -1.62 27.69 19.57
C PRO A 46 -1.42 26.25 20.05
N GLU A 47 -1.37 25.28 19.14
CA GLU A 47 -1.13 23.88 19.49
C GLU A 47 0.35 23.58 19.68
N LEU A 48 1.25 24.46 19.21
CA LEU A 48 2.69 24.28 19.32
C LEU A 48 3.13 24.47 20.77
N SER A 49 3.57 23.40 21.43
CA SER A 49 3.97 23.43 22.84
C SER A 49 5.49 23.53 23.03
N ALA A 50 6.26 22.88 22.17
CA ALA A 50 7.73 22.92 22.23
C ALA A 50 8.36 22.77 20.84
N ALA A 51 9.53 23.38 20.68
CA ALA A 51 10.35 23.28 19.48
C ALA A 51 11.80 22.97 19.87
N GLN A 52 12.41 22.00 19.21
CA GLN A 52 13.79 21.58 19.44
C GLN A 52 14.57 21.64 18.14
N TRP A 53 15.72 22.31 18.17
CA TRP A 53 16.74 22.26 17.14
C TRP A 53 17.69 21.11 17.45
N ARG A 54 17.91 20.25 16.47
CA ARG A 54 18.70 19.03 16.65
C ARG A 54 19.61 18.80 15.46
N ARG A 55 20.77 18.22 15.73
CA ARG A 55 21.67 17.72 14.69
C ARG A 55 21.13 16.42 14.11
N VAL A 56 21.19 16.29 12.78
CA VAL A 56 20.82 15.07 12.05
C VAL A 56 21.96 14.67 11.10
N CYS A 57 21.88 13.49 10.48
CA CYS A 57 22.97 12.98 9.63
C CYS A 57 23.39 13.95 8.52
N LEU A 58 22.43 14.68 7.94
CA LEU A 58 22.66 15.68 6.89
C LEU A 58 22.14 17.05 7.36
N GLY A 59 22.96 17.79 8.09
CA GLY A 59 22.65 19.13 8.59
C GLY A 59 21.83 19.13 9.87
N HIS A 60 20.76 19.94 9.89
CA HIS A 60 19.92 20.14 11.07
C HIS A 60 18.46 19.79 10.82
N GLY A 61 17.76 19.49 11.90
CA GLY A 61 16.34 19.19 11.92
C GLY A 61 15.62 19.98 13.01
N ILE A 62 14.32 20.15 12.81
CA ILE A 62 13.42 20.71 13.80
C ILE A 62 12.45 19.62 14.25
N LYS A 63 12.35 19.44 15.56
CA LYS A 63 11.32 18.61 16.20
C LYS A 63 10.30 19.53 16.86
N LEU A 64 9.05 19.41 16.43
CA LEU A 64 7.91 20.17 16.95
C LEU A 64 7.02 19.22 17.75
N ALA A 65 6.69 19.61 18.98
CA ALA A 65 5.71 18.93 19.81
C ALA A 65 4.43 19.77 19.91
N THR A 66 3.28 19.10 19.88
CA THR A 66 1.99 19.74 20.10
C THR A 66 1.49 19.50 21.52
N SER A 67 0.54 20.33 21.98
CA SER A 67 -0.18 20.13 23.25
C SER A 67 -0.96 18.82 23.29
N THR A 68 -1.34 18.28 22.13
CA THR A 68 -1.98 16.96 21.96
C THR A 68 -1.01 15.78 22.07
N GLY A 69 0.30 16.04 22.23
CA GLY A 69 1.33 15.02 22.36
C GLY A 69 1.84 14.44 21.04
N LEU A 70 1.41 14.99 19.90
CA LEU A 70 1.94 14.61 18.59
C LEU A 70 3.32 15.24 18.38
N VAL A 71 4.19 14.50 17.71
CA VAL A 71 5.56 14.95 17.42
C VAL A 71 5.81 14.93 15.92
N TYR A 72 6.24 16.07 15.40
CA TYR A 72 6.57 16.28 14.00
C TYR A 72 8.08 16.50 13.87
N ARG A 73 8.70 15.79 12.92
CA ARG A 73 10.15 15.81 12.68
C ARG A 73 10.38 16.23 11.24
N TYR A 74 11.02 17.39 11.07
CA TYR A 74 11.39 17.94 9.77
C TYR A 74 12.91 18.05 9.71
N ASP A 75 13.52 17.48 8.68
CA ASP A 75 14.97 17.45 8.50
C ASP A 75 15.34 18.22 7.20
N GLY A 76 16.58 18.69 7.09
CA GLY A 76 17.11 19.38 5.89
C GLY A 76 17.37 20.88 6.07
N PHE A 77 17.53 21.36 7.31
CA PHE A 77 17.86 22.76 7.59
C PHE A 77 19.37 22.99 7.61
N ARG A 78 19.78 24.20 7.20
CA ARG A 78 21.17 24.66 7.32
C ARG A 78 21.39 25.28 8.70
N ASP A 79 22.63 25.28 9.16
CA ASP A 79 23.02 25.91 10.42
C ASP A 79 22.65 27.41 10.46
N THR A 80 22.86 28.10 9.34
CA THR A 80 22.52 29.53 9.16
C THR A 80 21.02 29.83 9.20
N ASP A 81 20.15 28.81 9.20
CA ASP A 81 18.70 28.98 9.33
C ASP A 81 18.27 29.13 10.80
N PHE A 82 19.09 28.71 11.77
CA PHE A 82 18.73 28.68 13.19
C PHE A 82 18.25 30.03 13.71
N GLU A 83 19.06 31.09 13.58
CA GLU A 83 18.74 32.42 14.12
C GLU A 83 17.43 32.98 13.55
N LYS A 84 17.20 32.79 12.25
CA LYS A 84 16.00 33.29 11.55
C LYS A 84 14.75 32.57 12.04
N ILE A 85 14.83 31.25 12.19
CA ILE A 85 13.70 30.43 12.62
C ILE A 85 13.43 30.64 14.12
N ALA A 86 14.46 30.70 14.96
CA ALA A 86 14.35 30.99 16.38
C ALA A 86 13.67 32.35 16.62
N ALA A 87 14.09 33.40 15.92
CA ALA A 87 13.47 34.72 16.00
C ALA A 87 11.98 34.69 15.55
N PHE A 88 11.68 33.94 14.48
CA PHE A 88 10.31 33.77 14.00
C PHE A 88 9.41 33.04 15.01
N PHE A 89 9.90 31.95 15.61
CA PHE A 89 9.17 31.15 16.60
C PHE A 89 8.90 31.95 17.87
N LYS A 90 9.91 32.68 18.37
CA LYS A 90 9.77 33.55 19.53
C LYS A 90 8.75 34.66 19.31
N THR A 91 8.76 35.28 18.12
CA THR A 91 7.88 36.40 17.79
C THR A 91 6.44 35.98 17.53
N ASN A 92 6.22 34.91 16.76
CA ASN A 92 4.88 34.55 16.25
C ASN A 92 4.22 33.44 17.06
N TYR A 93 4.98 32.45 17.54
CA TYR A 93 4.45 31.29 18.24
C TYR A 93 4.64 31.39 19.76
N LYS A 94 5.49 32.31 20.23
CA LYS A 94 5.88 32.44 21.65
C LYS A 94 6.51 31.15 22.21
N VAL A 95 7.16 30.39 21.34
CA VAL A 95 7.90 29.16 21.69
C VAL A 95 9.38 29.40 21.44
N GLU A 96 10.21 28.99 22.40
CA GLU A 96 11.66 29.01 22.26
C GLU A 96 12.15 27.78 21.49
N LEU A 97 13.05 27.99 20.53
CA LEU A 97 13.68 26.93 19.77
C LEU A 97 14.94 26.49 20.51
N ALA A 98 14.82 25.45 21.35
CA ALA A 98 15.92 24.98 22.18
C ALA A 98 16.88 24.10 21.38
N GLU A 99 18.18 24.41 21.43
CA GLU A 99 19.23 23.52 20.94
C GLU A 99 19.35 22.30 21.84
N LYS A 100 19.27 21.11 21.24
CA LYS A 100 19.46 19.85 21.95
C LYS A 100 20.32 18.90 21.13
N ASP A 101 21.52 18.65 21.64
CA ASP A 101 22.43 17.68 21.06
C ASP A 101 22.06 16.25 21.43
N MET A 102 22.35 15.34 20.50
CA MET A 102 22.20 13.90 20.67
C MET A 102 23.50 13.33 21.26
N CYS A 103 23.39 12.28 22.06
CA CYS A 103 24.57 11.61 22.59
C CYS A 103 25.28 10.79 21.50
N VAL A 104 26.51 11.21 21.14
CA VAL A 104 27.34 10.58 20.09
C VAL A 104 28.44 9.66 20.64
N LYS A 105 28.37 9.30 21.92
CA LYS A 105 29.42 8.49 22.61
C LYS A 105 29.50 7.03 22.13
N GLY A 106 28.47 6.52 21.45
CA GLY A 106 28.40 5.13 21.00
C GLY A 106 28.18 4.09 22.12
N TRP A 107 27.82 4.53 23.33
CA TRP A 107 27.54 3.64 24.45
C TRP A 107 26.14 3.04 24.35
N ASN A 108 26.03 1.75 24.65
CA ASN A 108 24.78 0.98 24.59
C ASN A 108 24.17 0.70 25.98
N TRP A 109 24.72 1.26 27.05
CA TRP A 109 24.15 1.21 28.40
C TRP A 109 23.55 2.56 28.77
N GLY A 110 22.31 2.55 29.24
CA GLY A 110 21.54 3.76 29.48
C GLY A 110 20.18 3.45 30.09
N THR A 111 19.33 4.47 30.17
CA THR A 111 17.99 4.36 30.75
C THR A 111 16.94 4.62 29.68
N ALA A 112 16.01 3.67 29.54
CA ALA A 112 14.83 3.86 28.73
C ALA A 112 13.79 4.72 29.49
N LYS A 113 13.39 5.84 28.92
CA LYS A 113 12.39 6.76 29.48
C LYS A 113 11.21 6.90 28.51
N PHE A 114 9.99 6.81 29.05
CA PHE A 114 8.77 7.00 28.28
C PHE A 114 8.28 8.44 28.45
N THR A 115 8.30 9.25 27.40
CA THR A 115 7.82 10.64 27.42
C THR A 115 6.69 10.80 26.42
N GLY A 116 5.44 10.93 26.91
CA GLY A 116 4.26 10.90 26.04
C GLY A 116 4.20 9.57 25.25
N SER A 117 4.10 9.66 23.92
CA SER A 117 4.10 8.54 22.97
C SER A 117 5.49 8.24 22.36
N LEU A 118 6.57 8.67 23.03
CA LEU A 118 7.95 8.41 22.63
C LEU A 118 8.65 7.54 23.68
N LEU A 119 9.42 6.57 23.19
CA LEU A 119 10.44 5.85 23.97
C LEU A 119 11.80 6.49 23.68
N SER A 120 12.40 7.14 24.68
CA SER A 120 13.75 7.70 24.63
C SER A 120 14.73 6.73 25.28
N PHE A 121 15.91 6.56 24.68
CA PHE A 121 17.03 5.88 25.33
C PHE A 121 18.11 6.90 25.65
N ASP A 122 18.32 7.16 26.94
CA ASP A 122 19.21 8.21 27.43
C ASP A 122 20.52 7.63 27.96
N VAL A 123 21.64 8.25 27.59
CA VAL A 123 22.98 7.97 28.12
C VAL A 123 23.52 9.25 28.74
N SER A 124 23.82 9.23 30.04
CA SER A 124 24.25 10.44 30.79
C SER A 124 23.26 11.61 30.61
N ASP A 125 21.96 11.35 30.72
CA ASP A 125 20.85 12.31 30.54
C ASP A 125 20.76 12.98 29.16
N SER A 126 21.51 12.48 28.18
CA SER A 126 21.43 12.89 26.78
C SER A 126 20.78 11.78 25.96
N PRO A 127 19.74 12.07 25.16
CA PRO A 127 19.08 11.06 24.35
C PRO A 127 20.02 10.56 23.23
N VAL A 128 20.14 9.24 23.08
CA VAL A 128 20.85 8.59 21.97
C VAL A 128 19.90 8.39 20.79
N PHE A 129 18.69 7.93 21.07
CA PHE A 129 17.65 7.76 20.07
C PHE A 129 16.26 7.86 20.70
N GLU A 130 15.28 8.16 19.85
CA GLU A 130 13.88 8.27 20.25
C GLU A 130 12.98 7.52 19.26
N ILE A 131 12.26 6.55 19.77
CA ILE A 131 11.35 5.69 19.03
C ILE A 131 9.90 6.18 19.23
N PRO A 132 9.21 6.62 18.16
CA PRO A 132 7.76 6.86 18.22
C PRO A 132 7.02 5.55 18.42
N LEU A 133 6.25 5.45 19.50
CA LEU A 133 5.49 4.25 19.82
C LEU A 133 4.38 4.00 18.80
N SER A 134 3.86 5.04 18.13
CA SER A 134 2.95 4.90 16.99
C SER A 134 3.55 4.15 15.78
N GLY A 135 4.86 3.93 15.75
CA GLY A 135 5.54 3.10 14.75
C GLY A 135 5.67 1.63 15.15
N VAL A 136 5.37 1.29 16.40
CA VAL A 136 5.51 -0.07 16.95
C VAL A 136 4.29 -0.90 16.58
N SER A 137 4.52 -2.04 15.93
CA SER A 137 3.48 -2.99 15.52
C SER A 137 3.19 -4.04 16.60
N GLN A 138 4.21 -4.44 17.33
CA GLN A 138 4.13 -5.48 18.34
C GLN A 138 5.26 -5.31 19.37
N CYS A 139 5.03 -5.81 20.58
CA CYS A 139 6.03 -5.92 21.62
C CYS A 139 5.97 -7.33 22.20
N ALA A 140 7.10 -8.04 22.16
CA ALA A 140 7.25 -9.38 22.75
C ALA A 140 8.19 -9.32 23.95
N THR A 141 7.98 -10.20 24.91
CA THR A 141 8.82 -10.33 26.11
C THR A 141 9.59 -11.64 26.08
N GLY A 142 10.84 -11.59 26.54
CA GLY A 142 11.72 -12.74 26.76
C GLY A 142 12.37 -12.64 28.13
N LYS A 143 13.28 -13.56 28.46
CA LYS A 143 13.99 -13.55 29.73
C LYS A 143 14.92 -12.33 29.80
N ASN A 144 14.59 -11.33 30.62
CA ASN A 144 15.29 -10.04 30.74
C ASN A 144 15.42 -9.28 29.41
N GLU A 145 14.54 -9.56 28.44
CA GLU A 145 14.59 -8.96 27.11
C GLU A 145 13.21 -8.46 26.72
N VAL A 146 13.15 -7.26 26.15
CA VAL A 146 11.95 -6.74 25.48
C VAL A 146 12.27 -6.52 24.02
N THR A 147 11.51 -7.18 23.17
CA THR A 147 11.58 -7.05 21.71
C THR A 147 10.49 -6.12 21.23
N VAL A 148 10.88 -5.00 20.62
CA VAL A 148 9.99 -4.02 20.00
C VAL A 148 10.05 -4.18 18.49
N GLU A 149 8.94 -4.56 17.89
CA GLU A 149 8.81 -4.75 16.44
C GLU A 149 8.12 -3.54 15.80
N PHE A 150 8.61 -3.12 14.63
CA PHE A 150 8.12 -1.94 13.93
C PHE A 150 7.29 -2.31 12.71
N HIS A 151 6.31 -1.44 12.40
CA HIS A 151 5.68 -1.47 11.09
C HIS A 151 6.73 -1.23 10.00
N GLN A 152 6.93 -2.22 9.15
CA GLN A 152 7.80 -2.10 7.98
C GLN A 152 7.35 -0.95 7.07
N ASN A 153 8.30 -0.13 6.62
CA ASN A 153 8.05 0.97 5.70
C ASN A 153 8.82 0.76 4.41
N ASP A 154 8.13 0.28 3.38
CA ASP A 154 8.78 -0.10 2.13
C ASP A 154 9.19 1.09 1.26
N ASP A 155 8.79 2.32 1.64
CA ASP A 155 9.27 3.55 1.01
C ASP A 155 10.63 3.99 1.57
N ALA A 156 11.15 3.30 2.59
CA ALA A 156 12.46 3.54 3.17
C ALA A 156 13.48 2.52 2.62
N GLU A 157 14.62 3.01 2.10
CA GLU A 157 15.71 2.16 1.63
C GLU A 157 16.27 1.26 2.75
N VAL A 158 16.35 1.81 3.97
CA VAL A 158 16.73 1.08 5.18
C VAL A 158 15.59 1.20 6.19
N SER A 159 15.03 0.06 6.59
CA SER A 159 13.93 -0.02 7.56
C SER A 159 14.40 -0.71 8.83
N LEU A 160 14.18 -0.05 9.98
CA LEU A 160 14.33 -0.67 11.29
C LEU A 160 13.18 -1.66 11.51
N MET A 161 13.50 -2.94 11.69
CA MET A 161 12.50 -4.02 11.79
C MET A 161 12.18 -4.36 13.24
N GLU A 162 13.23 -4.54 14.04
CA GLU A 162 13.17 -4.99 15.42
C GLU A 162 14.27 -4.26 16.21
N VAL A 163 13.95 -3.87 17.44
CA VAL A 163 14.93 -3.47 18.44
C VAL A 163 14.70 -4.31 19.69
N ARG A 164 15.77 -4.90 20.20
CA ARG A 164 15.74 -5.65 21.45
C ARG A 164 16.45 -4.88 22.55
N PHE A 165 15.77 -4.70 23.66
CA PHE A 165 16.31 -4.10 24.87
C PHE A 165 16.61 -5.18 25.91
N TYR A 166 17.78 -5.11 26.52
CA TYR A 166 18.03 -5.81 27.78
C TYR A 166 17.43 -5.00 28.92
N VAL A 167 16.57 -5.62 29.72
CA VAL A 167 15.97 -5.03 30.92
C VAL A 167 16.58 -5.74 32.12
N PRO A 168 17.41 -5.06 32.94
CA PRO A 168 18.01 -5.65 34.11
C PRO A 168 16.93 -6.18 35.07
N PRO A 169 17.14 -7.35 35.70
CA PRO A 169 16.23 -7.85 36.71
C PRO A 169 16.22 -6.87 37.89
N ASN A 170 15.03 -6.63 38.44
CA ASN A 170 14.88 -5.73 39.57
C ASN A 170 15.57 -6.35 40.80
N THR A 171 16.49 -5.63 41.43
CA THR A 171 17.12 -6.06 42.70
C THR A 171 16.30 -5.68 43.93
N GLY A 172 15.13 -5.05 43.74
CA GLY A 172 14.21 -4.60 44.80
C GLY A 172 12.90 -5.39 44.83
N ASP A 173 12.36 -5.56 46.04
CA ASP A 173 11.25 -6.43 46.44
C ASP A 173 9.84 -5.91 46.08
N ASP A 174 9.68 -5.28 44.91
CA ASP A 174 8.42 -4.59 44.53
C ASP A 174 7.46 -5.45 43.70
N GLY A 175 7.69 -6.76 43.59
CA GLY A 175 6.74 -7.75 43.04
C GLY A 175 6.31 -7.57 41.58
N SER A 176 6.79 -6.54 40.87
CA SER A 176 6.49 -6.28 39.46
C SER A 176 7.67 -6.68 38.58
N ASP A 177 7.40 -7.51 37.57
CA ASP A 177 8.39 -7.87 36.58
C ASP A 177 8.72 -6.62 35.72
N PRO A 178 9.96 -6.10 35.76
CA PRO A 178 10.34 -4.92 35.00
C PRO A 178 10.20 -5.12 33.49
N VAL A 179 10.34 -6.36 33.00
CA VAL A 179 10.14 -6.71 31.58
C VAL A 179 8.66 -6.53 31.21
N GLU A 180 7.74 -7.04 32.01
CA GLU A 180 6.31 -6.88 31.77
C GLU A 180 5.86 -5.42 31.89
N ALA A 181 6.37 -4.69 32.88
CA ALA A 181 6.07 -3.26 33.05
C ALA A 181 6.53 -2.43 31.85
N PHE A 182 7.73 -2.70 31.33
CA PHE A 182 8.22 -2.08 30.12
C PHE A 182 7.34 -2.42 28.91
N ALA A 183 7.05 -3.70 28.69
CA ALA A 183 6.24 -4.15 27.55
C ALA A 183 4.83 -3.56 27.61
N LYS A 184 4.21 -3.49 28.79
CA LYS A 184 2.90 -2.85 28.97
C LYS A 184 2.93 -1.35 28.66
N ASN A 185 4.01 -0.65 29.02
CA ASN A 185 4.19 0.77 28.67
C ASN A 185 4.34 0.98 27.16
N VAL A 186 5.03 0.06 26.46
CA VAL A 186 5.09 0.08 24.99
C VAL A 186 3.70 -0.20 24.41
N LEU A 187 3.08 -1.32 24.79
CA LEU A 187 1.80 -1.79 24.21
C LEU A 187 0.63 -0.83 24.45
N SER A 188 0.60 -0.12 25.57
CA SER A 188 -0.47 0.85 25.88
C SER A 188 -0.44 2.10 25.01
N LYS A 189 0.70 2.41 24.39
CA LYS A 189 0.95 3.63 23.60
C LYS A 189 1.36 3.35 22.16
N ALA A 190 1.59 2.08 21.85
CA ALA A 190 1.91 1.64 20.52
C ALA A 190 0.65 1.62 19.63
N ASP A 191 0.83 1.70 18.32
CA ASP A 191 -0.26 1.52 17.34
C ASP A 191 -0.60 0.02 17.19
N VAL A 192 -0.58 -0.70 18.31
CA VAL A 192 -1.07 -2.08 18.39
C VAL A 192 -2.57 -1.97 18.46
N ILE A 193 -3.23 -2.34 17.36
CA ILE A 193 -4.67 -2.53 17.34
C ILE A 193 -4.99 -3.65 18.34
N GLN A 194 -5.26 -3.33 19.61
CA GLN A 194 -5.66 -4.32 20.59
C GLN A 194 -7.10 -4.71 20.30
N ALA A 195 -7.38 -6.01 20.23
CA ALA A 195 -8.75 -6.53 20.17
C ALA A 195 -9.35 -6.48 21.59
N THR A 196 -9.43 -5.28 22.16
CA THR A 196 -10.03 -5.04 23.47
C THR A 196 -11.51 -4.75 23.28
N GLY A 197 -12.36 -5.68 23.74
CA GLY A 197 -13.81 -5.63 23.63
C GLY A 197 -14.39 -6.77 22.78
N ASP A 198 -15.70 -6.93 22.83
CA ASP A 198 -16.39 -7.93 22.03
C ASP A 198 -16.51 -7.49 20.57
N ALA A 199 -16.33 -8.45 19.64
CA ALA A 199 -16.59 -8.20 18.23
C ALA A 199 -18.08 -7.88 18.02
N VAL A 200 -18.37 -6.91 17.15
CA VAL A 200 -19.74 -6.54 16.76
C VAL A 200 -20.42 -7.73 16.08
N CYS A 201 -19.68 -8.44 15.23
CA CYS A 201 -20.10 -9.71 14.66
C CYS A 201 -18.87 -10.52 14.22
N VAL A 202 -19.08 -11.81 14.00
CA VAL A 202 -18.04 -12.73 13.53
C VAL A 202 -18.58 -13.55 12.37
N PHE A 203 -17.91 -13.47 11.23
CA PHE A 203 -18.12 -14.37 10.10
C PHE A 203 -17.09 -15.49 10.20
N LYS A 204 -17.56 -16.74 10.31
CA LYS A 204 -16.68 -17.89 10.53
C LYS A 204 -16.37 -18.61 9.23
N GLU A 205 -15.15 -19.14 9.13
CA GLU A 205 -14.69 -20.05 8.07
C GLU A 205 -14.89 -19.56 6.63
N LEU A 206 -14.74 -18.25 6.39
CA LEU A 206 -14.88 -17.70 5.05
C LEU A 206 -13.75 -18.18 4.14
N GLN A 207 -14.11 -18.58 2.91
CA GLN A 207 -13.14 -19.01 1.91
C GLN A 207 -12.44 -17.80 1.26
N CYS A 208 -11.16 -17.63 1.57
CA CYS A 208 -10.30 -16.63 0.95
C CYS A 208 -9.48 -17.26 -0.19
N LEU A 209 -9.51 -16.66 -1.37
CA LEU A 209 -8.64 -17.00 -2.49
C LEU A 209 -7.29 -16.28 -2.41
N THR A 210 -7.26 -15.11 -1.76
CA THR A 210 -6.05 -14.28 -1.62
C THR A 210 -6.17 -13.46 -0.34
N PRO A 211 -5.34 -13.69 0.71
CA PRO A 211 -4.45 -14.85 0.91
C PRO A 211 -5.24 -16.15 0.86
N ARG A 212 -4.65 -17.22 0.30
CA ARG A 212 -5.36 -18.50 0.15
C ARG A 212 -5.52 -19.17 1.51
N GLY A 213 -6.76 -19.42 1.93
CA GLY A 213 -7.05 -20.11 3.18
C GLY A 213 -8.51 -19.95 3.61
N ARG A 214 -8.85 -20.52 4.77
CA ARG A 214 -10.10 -20.22 5.47
C ARG A 214 -9.80 -19.31 6.65
N TYR A 215 -10.58 -18.25 6.78
CA TYR A 215 -10.38 -17.23 7.80
C TYR A 215 -11.71 -16.86 8.44
N ASP A 216 -11.66 -16.58 9.73
CA ASP A 216 -12.73 -15.91 10.45
C ASP A 216 -12.54 -14.39 10.29
N ILE A 217 -13.60 -13.67 9.96
CA ILE A 217 -13.59 -12.20 9.95
C ILE A 217 -14.34 -11.71 11.18
N ARG A 218 -13.61 -11.19 12.16
CA ARG A 218 -14.18 -10.53 13.34
C ARG A 218 -14.26 -9.03 13.09
N ILE A 219 -15.44 -8.47 13.27
CA ILE A 219 -15.72 -7.05 13.03
C ILE A 219 -15.61 -6.27 14.33
N TYR A 220 -14.78 -5.22 14.34
CA TYR A 220 -14.69 -4.25 15.43
C TYR A 220 -15.10 -2.86 14.93
N PRO A 221 -15.40 -1.91 15.81
CA PRO A 221 -15.82 -0.57 15.41
C PRO A 221 -14.88 0.19 14.46
N THR A 222 -13.56 -0.02 14.56
CA THR A 222 -12.55 0.77 13.83
C THR A 222 -11.71 -0.06 12.86
N PHE A 223 -11.76 -1.39 12.94
CA PHE A 223 -10.98 -2.31 12.13
C PHE A 223 -11.69 -3.66 12.01
N LEU A 224 -11.31 -4.45 11.01
CA LEU A 224 -11.65 -5.87 10.96
C LEU A 224 -10.43 -6.71 11.30
N HIS A 225 -10.64 -7.85 11.94
CA HIS A 225 -9.62 -8.81 12.26
C HIS A 225 -9.85 -10.07 11.43
N LEU A 226 -8.96 -10.29 10.46
CA LEU A 226 -8.90 -11.50 9.64
C LEU A 226 -8.10 -12.55 10.43
N HIS A 227 -8.81 -13.42 11.13
CA HIS A 227 -8.24 -14.43 12.00
C HIS A 227 -8.11 -15.76 11.27
N GLY A 228 -6.90 -16.30 11.19
CA GLY A 228 -6.60 -17.56 10.51
C GLY A 228 -5.93 -18.55 11.44
N LYS A 229 -5.83 -19.82 11.02
CA LYS A 229 -5.14 -20.85 11.82
C LYS A 229 -3.64 -20.55 12.01
N THR A 230 -3.01 -19.94 11.00
CA THR A 230 -1.57 -19.70 10.96
C THR A 230 -1.21 -18.22 10.97
N PHE A 231 -2.08 -17.38 10.40
CA PHE A 231 -1.80 -15.96 10.23
C PHE A 231 -3.02 -15.14 10.58
N ASP A 232 -2.77 -14.04 11.28
CA ASP A 232 -3.77 -13.10 11.76
C ASP A 232 -3.45 -11.70 11.26
N TYR A 233 -4.45 -11.00 10.73
CA TYR A 233 -4.28 -9.65 10.20
C TYR A 233 -5.34 -8.72 10.76
N LYS A 234 -4.91 -7.60 11.33
CA LYS A 234 -5.81 -6.52 11.75
C LYS A 234 -5.79 -5.45 10.67
N ILE A 235 -6.94 -5.20 10.05
CA ILE A 235 -7.10 -4.34 8.89
C ILE A 235 -7.99 -3.16 9.29
N PRO A 236 -7.42 -1.97 9.53
CA PRO A 236 -8.20 -0.76 9.78
C PRO A 236 -9.12 -0.43 8.61
N TYR A 237 -10.32 0.10 8.88
CA TYR A 237 -11.22 0.49 7.79
C TYR A 237 -10.66 1.60 6.91
N THR A 238 -9.73 2.41 7.43
CA THR A 238 -9.03 3.45 6.67
C THR A 238 -8.15 2.90 5.56
N THR A 239 -7.69 1.64 5.65
CA THR A 239 -6.87 1.02 4.60
C THR A 239 -7.72 0.45 3.46
N VAL A 240 -9.04 0.34 3.65
CA VAL A 240 -9.93 -0.17 2.60
C VAL A 240 -10.23 0.94 1.60
N LEU A 241 -9.69 0.81 0.39
CA LEU A 241 -9.89 1.77 -0.69
C LEU A 241 -11.23 1.57 -1.41
N ARG A 242 -11.54 0.32 -1.75
CA ARG A 242 -12.73 -0.06 -2.52
C ARG A 242 -13.23 -1.45 -2.16
N LEU A 243 -14.53 -1.62 -2.29
CA LEU A 243 -15.24 -2.89 -2.16
C LEU A 243 -15.85 -3.25 -3.53
N PHE A 244 -15.72 -4.51 -3.92
CA PHE A 244 -16.31 -5.03 -5.15
C PHE A 244 -17.13 -6.28 -4.84
N LEU A 245 -18.29 -6.39 -5.48
CA LEU A 245 -19.13 -7.59 -5.43
C LEU A 245 -19.35 -8.04 -6.87
N LEU A 246 -18.73 -9.16 -7.26
CA LEU A 246 -18.64 -9.61 -8.64
C LEU A 246 -19.27 -11.02 -8.78
N PRO A 247 -20.26 -11.20 -9.64
CA PRO A 247 -20.86 -12.51 -9.88
C PRO A 247 -19.94 -13.38 -10.75
N HIS A 248 -19.71 -14.61 -10.31
CA HIS A 248 -18.94 -15.58 -11.08
C HIS A 248 -19.68 -15.95 -12.38
N LYS A 249 -18.92 -16.34 -13.43
CA LYS A 249 -19.48 -16.68 -14.75
C LYS A 249 -20.51 -17.82 -14.72
N ASP A 250 -20.38 -18.74 -13.77
CA ASP A 250 -21.28 -19.88 -13.58
C ASP A 250 -22.61 -19.50 -12.90
N GLN A 251 -22.76 -18.25 -12.48
CA GLN A 251 -23.91 -17.74 -11.74
C GLN A 251 -24.23 -18.44 -10.42
N ARG A 252 -23.33 -19.30 -9.90
CA ARG A 252 -23.49 -20.00 -8.62
C ARG A 252 -22.66 -19.39 -7.51
N GLN A 253 -21.58 -18.70 -7.86
CA GLN A 253 -20.66 -18.11 -6.90
C GLN A 253 -20.62 -16.58 -7.01
N MET A 254 -20.18 -15.94 -5.94
CA MET A 254 -19.94 -14.50 -5.86
C MET A 254 -18.52 -14.27 -5.33
N PHE A 255 -17.76 -13.42 -6.01
CA PHE A 255 -16.53 -12.87 -5.46
C PHE A 255 -16.83 -11.59 -4.68
N PHE A 256 -16.23 -11.47 -3.50
CA PHE A 256 -16.16 -10.22 -2.78
C PHE A 256 -14.70 -9.80 -2.65
N VAL A 257 -14.35 -8.68 -3.29
CA VAL A 257 -12.97 -8.20 -3.35
C VAL A 257 -12.83 -6.93 -2.55
N ILE A 258 -11.83 -6.88 -1.68
CA ILE A 258 -11.49 -5.72 -0.87
C ILE A 258 -10.12 -5.23 -1.31
N SER A 259 -10.05 -4.01 -1.81
CA SER A 259 -8.78 -3.35 -2.15
C SER A 259 -8.21 -2.69 -0.91
N LEU A 260 -6.93 -2.97 -0.62
CA LEU A 260 -6.22 -2.57 0.58
C LEU A 260 -5.01 -1.70 0.24
N ASP A 261 -4.90 -0.56 0.93
CA ASP A 261 -3.74 0.33 0.91
C ASP A 261 -3.53 0.94 2.31
N PRO A 262 -2.44 0.59 3.02
CA PRO A 262 -1.38 -0.34 2.62
C PRO A 262 -1.84 -1.81 2.50
N PRO A 263 -1.15 -2.65 1.71
CA PRO A 263 -1.43 -4.08 1.61
C PRO A 263 -1.15 -4.83 2.93
N ILE A 264 -1.83 -5.95 3.14
CA ILE A 264 -1.46 -6.88 4.22
C ILE A 264 -0.23 -7.70 3.79
N LYS A 265 0.64 -8.02 4.74
CA LYS A 265 1.92 -8.71 4.48
C LYS A 265 1.94 -10.08 5.14
N GLN A 266 2.40 -11.08 4.39
CA GLN A 266 2.66 -12.43 4.88
C GLN A 266 4.09 -12.81 4.51
N GLY A 267 5.01 -12.71 5.47
CA GLY A 267 6.44 -12.78 5.17
C GLY A 267 6.83 -11.71 4.15
N GLN A 268 7.42 -12.12 3.02
CA GLN A 268 7.77 -11.21 1.92
C GLN A 268 6.60 -10.89 0.97
N THR A 269 5.51 -11.68 1.01
CA THR A 269 4.39 -11.53 0.07
C THR A 269 3.44 -10.42 0.52
N ARG A 270 3.03 -9.55 -0.40
CA ARG A 270 2.06 -8.46 -0.14
C ARG A 270 0.74 -8.75 -0.84
N TYR A 271 -0.35 -8.62 -0.11
CA TYR A 271 -1.71 -8.73 -0.64
C TYR A 271 -2.38 -7.37 -0.65
N HIS A 272 -2.39 -6.75 -1.83
CA HIS A 272 -3.13 -5.52 -2.10
C HIS A 272 -4.64 -5.74 -2.22
N PHE A 273 -5.06 -7.00 -2.34
CA PHE A 273 -6.46 -7.38 -2.45
C PHE A 273 -6.74 -8.59 -1.56
N LEU A 274 -7.81 -8.51 -0.78
CA LEU A 274 -8.44 -9.66 -0.14
C LEU A 274 -9.58 -10.14 -1.04
N ILE A 275 -9.56 -11.40 -1.45
CA ILE A 275 -10.62 -11.98 -2.31
C ILE A 275 -11.31 -13.10 -1.54
N LEU A 276 -12.60 -12.91 -1.27
CA LEU A 276 -13.49 -13.92 -0.71
C LEU A 276 -14.31 -14.56 -1.83
N LEU A 277 -14.57 -15.85 -1.71
CA LEU A 277 -15.45 -16.60 -2.59
C LEU A 277 -16.63 -17.11 -1.78
N PHE A 278 -17.84 -16.80 -2.24
CA PHE A 278 -19.09 -17.22 -1.61
C PHE A 278 -19.91 -18.07 -2.57
N SER A 279 -20.64 -19.05 -2.04
CA SER A 279 -21.74 -19.69 -2.75
C SER A 279 -22.98 -18.80 -2.66
N LYS A 280 -23.80 -18.72 -3.72
CA LYS A 280 -25.08 -18.00 -3.68
C LYS A 280 -26.13 -18.70 -2.82
N ASP A 281 -26.00 -20.00 -2.64
CA ASP A 281 -26.93 -20.84 -1.87
C ASP A 281 -26.65 -20.79 -0.35
N GLU A 282 -25.55 -20.16 0.06
CA GLU A 282 -25.16 -20.06 1.46
C GLU A 282 -25.90 -18.90 2.12
N GLU A 283 -26.76 -19.22 3.10
CA GLU A 283 -27.50 -18.26 3.90
C GLU A 283 -26.86 -18.10 5.29
N LEU A 284 -26.98 -16.89 5.84
CA LEU A 284 -26.53 -16.59 7.19
C LEU A 284 -27.62 -15.81 7.92
N SER A 285 -27.82 -16.13 9.20
CA SER A 285 -28.56 -15.28 10.13
C SER A 285 -27.57 -14.68 11.11
N LEU A 286 -27.47 -13.35 11.11
CA LEU A 286 -26.51 -12.59 11.90
C LEU A 286 -27.24 -11.68 12.89
N ALA A 287 -26.90 -11.84 14.17
CA ALA A 287 -27.26 -10.91 15.23
C ALA A 287 -26.04 -10.06 15.59
N LEU A 288 -26.16 -8.75 15.47
CA LEU A 288 -25.13 -7.80 15.88
C LEU A 288 -25.09 -7.72 17.41
N ASN A 289 -23.89 -7.75 17.98
CA ASN A 289 -23.65 -7.63 19.42
C ASN A 289 -23.76 -6.16 19.88
N MET A 290 -24.88 -5.52 19.60
CA MET A 290 -25.20 -4.13 19.93
C MET A 290 -26.70 -3.98 20.21
N SER A 291 -27.10 -2.91 20.92
CA SER A 291 -28.52 -2.56 21.09
C SER A 291 -29.10 -1.94 19.82
N GLU A 292 -30.43 -2.00 19.64
CA GLU A 292 -31.09 -1.45 18.44
C GLU A 292 -30.87 0.06 18.30
N ASP A 293 -30.95 0.79 19.42
CA ASP A 293 -30.72 2.24 19.47
C ASP A 293 -29.28 2.62 19.06
N GLU A 294 -28.29 1.81 19.45
CA GLU A 294 -26.89 2.06 19.07
C GLU A 294 -26.64 1.79 17.60
N VAL A 295 -27.26 0.75 17.05
CA VAL A 295 -27.16 0.41 15.62
C VAL A 295 -27.76 1.55 14.78
N GLU A 296 -28.94 2.05 15.16
CA GLU A 296 -29.60 3.16 14.47
C GLU A 296 -28.72 4.42 14.51
N LYS A 297 -28.21 4.77 15.70
CA LYS A 297 -27.37 5.96 15.91
C LYS A 297 -26.03 5.88 15.17
N ARG A 298 -25.38 4.71 15.11
CA ARG A 298 -24.05 4.56 14.49
C ARG A 298 -24.11 4.34 12.98
N TYR A 299 -25.09 3.57 12.51
CA TYR A 299 -25.14 3.14 11.12
C TYR A 299 -26.24 3.84 10.33
N GLU A 300 -26.93 4.84 10.90
CA GLU A 300 -27.93 5.67 10.23
C GLU A 300 -29.03 4.82 9.57
N GLY A 301 -29.53 3.80 10.29
CA GLY A 301 -30.54 2.86 9.80
C GLY A 301 -30.08 1.94 8.65
N LYS A 302 -28.78 1.92 8.29
CA LYS A 302 -28.25 1.07 7.21
C LYS A 302 -28.13 -0.40 7.60
N LEU A 303 -28.06 -0.69 8.89
CA LEU A 303 -27.99 -2.04 9.45
C LEU A 303 -29.14 -2.23 10.44
N SER A 304 -29.66 -3.45 10.53
CA SER A 304 -30.56 -3.88 11.60
C SER A 304 -29.82 -4.81 12.56
N LYS A 305 -30.28 -4.87 13.82
CA LYS A 305 -29.67 -5.76 14.82
C LYS A 305 -29.69 -7.22 14.38
N ASN A 306 -30.82 -7.68 13.84
CA ASN A 306 -30.96 -9.01 13.27
C ASN A 306 -31.07 -8.88 11.75
N MET A 307 -30.24 -9.61 11.01
CA MET A 307 -30.25 -9.68 9.56
C MET A 307 -30.21 -11.13 9.13
N SER A 308 -31.03 -11.50 8.16
CA SER A 308 -31.02 -12.83 7.55
C SER A 308 -31.07 -12.70 6.03
N GLY A 309 -30.38 -13.61 5.33
CA GLY A 309 -30.27 -13.61 3.88
C GLY A 309 -28.98 -14.28 3.40
N PRO A 310 -28.68 -14.19 2.10
CA PRO A 310 -27.47 -14.76 1.52
C PRO A 310 -26.19 -14.20 2.18
N LEU A 311 -25.22 -15.07 2.46
CA LEU A 311 -23.97 -14.72 3.15
C LEU A 311 -23.24 -13.56 2.47
N TYR A 312 -23.11 -13.62 1.14
CA TYR A 312 -22.44 -12.56 0.38
C TYR A 312 -23.16 -11.21 0.52
N GLU A 313 -24.49 -11.21 0.64
CA GLU A 313 -25.28 -9.99 0.79
C GLU A 313 -25.10 -9.41 2.18
N ILE A 314 -25.19 -10.23 3.23
CA ILE A 314 -24.98 -9.78 4.62
C ILE A 314 -23.57 -9.22 4.81
N VAL A 315 -22.54 -9.96 4.36
CA VAL A 315 -21.14 -9.49 4.43
C VAL A 315 -21.00 -8.15 3.68
N SER A 316 -21.58 -8.04 2.49
CA SER A 316 -21.52 -6.81 1.70
C SER A 316 -22.21 -5.62 2.39
N ARG A 317 -23.40 -5.82 2.99
CA ARG A 317 -24.15 -4.79 3.73
C ARG A 317 -23.37 -4.31 4.96
N VAL A 318 -22.86 -5.25 5.76
CA VAL A 318 -22.05 -4.96 6.94
C VAL A 318 -20.79 -4.18 6.55
N MET A 319 -20.04 -4.66 5.56
CA MET A 319 -18.81 -3.98 5.09
C MET A 319 -19.09 -2.60 4.51
N LYS A 320 -20.20 -2.41 3.79
CA LYS A 320 -20.61 -1.09 3.26
C LYS A 320 -20.89 -0.10 4.38
N ALA A 321 -21.57 -0.53 5.44
CA ALA A 321 -21.90 0.32 6.57
C ALA A 321 -20.66 0.70 7.40
N LEU A 322 -19.76 -0.25 7.66
CA LEU A 322 -18.55 -0.04 8.46
C LEU A 322 -17.49 0.80 7.74
N VAL A 323 -17.24 0.50 6.47
CA VAL A 323 -16.21 1.18 5.68
C VAL A 323 -16.73 2.52 5.14
N ASN A 324 -18.06 2.72 5.10
CA ASN A 324 -18.73 3.88 4.51
C ASN A 324 -18.28 4.15 3.05
N ARG A 325 -18.07 3.06 2.29
CA ARG A 325 -17.70 3.10 0.87
C ARG A 325 -18.74 2.38 0.04
N LYS A 326 -19.02 2.90 -1.16
CA LYS A 326 -19.92 2.25 -2.11
C LYS A 326 -19.31 0.94 -2.60
N ILE A 327 -20.16 -0.08 -2.73
CA ILE A 327 -19.78 -1.35 -3.34
C ILE A 327 -19.84 -1.18 -4.86
N THR A 328 -18.75 -1.51 -5.52
CA THR A 328 -18.67 -1.52 -6.98
C THR A 328 -19.19 -2.86 -7.48
N VAL A 329 -20.28 -2.82 -8.23
CA VAL A 329 -20.86 -3.97 -8.93
C VAL A 329 -20.55 -3.86 -10.43
N PRO A 330 -20.61 -4.96 -11.21
CA PRO A 330 -20.50 -4.88 -12.65
C PRO A 330 -21.50 -3.89 -13.24
N GLY A 331 -21.07 -3.18 -14.29
CA GLY A 331 -21.93 -2.21 -14.98
C GLY A 331 -22.88 -2.90 -15.97
N ASN A 332 -23.28 -2.15 -17.00
CA ASN A 332 -24.18 -2.63 -18.06
C ASN A 332 -23.49 -3.51 -19.11
N PHE A 333 -22.23 -3.89 -18.90
CA PHE A 333 -21.51 -4.74 -19.83
C PHE A 333 -22.12 -6.15 -19.84
N GLN A 334 -22.42 -6.65 -21.03
CA GLN A 334 -22.83 -8.02 -21.27
C GLN A 334 -21.99 -8.58 -22.42
N GLY A 335 -21.21 -9.61 -22.11
CA GLY A 335 -20.45 -10.38 -23.07
C GLY A 335 -21.34 -11.23 -23.98
N HIS A 336 -20.70 -12.01 -24.85
CA HIS A 336 -21.38 -12.84 -25.84
C HIS A 336 -22.39 -13.81 -25.19
N SER A 337 -21.97 -14.48 -24.12
CA SER A 337 -22.79 -15.45 -23.38
C SER A 337 -23.75 -14.83 -22.36
N ARG A 338 -24.04 -13.53 -22.47
CA ARG A 338 -24.75 -12.72 -21.45
C ARG A 338 -24.06 -12.71 -20.07
N SER A 339 -22.77 -13.07 -20.02
CA SER A 339 -21.94 -12.96 -18.83
C SER A 339 -21.51 -11.51 -18.61
N GLN A 340 -21.34 -11.10 -17.35
CA GLN A 340 -20.81 -9.77 -17.00
C GLN A 340 -19.26 -9.75 -16.95
N CYS A 341 -18.63 -10.85 -17.36
CA CYS A 341 -17.19 -11.03 -17.36
C CYS A 341 -16.74 -11.81 -18.59
N ILE A 342 -15.45 -11.67 -18.86
CA ILE A 342 -14.74 -12.30 -19.97
C ILE A 342 -13.73 -13.29 -19.37
N THR A 343 -13.76 -14.54 -19.82
CA THR A 343 -12.72 -15.51 -19.45
C THR A 343 -11.44 -15.19 -20.22
N CYS A 344 -10.33 -15.04 -19.51
CA CYS A 344 -9.04 -14.72 -20.12
C CYS A 344 -7.90 -15.29 -19.28
N ALA A 345 -6.68 -15.23 -19.81
CA ALA A 345 -5.45 -15.46 -19.07
C ALA A 345 -4.73 -14.14 -18.82
N TYR A 346 -4.22 -13.95 -17.61
CA TYR A 346 -3.30 -12.86 -17.29
C TYR A 346 -2.05 -13.47 -16.67
N LYS A 347 -0.88 -13.19 -17.28
CA LYS A 347 0.35 -13.94 -17.02
C LYS A 347 0.09 -15.46 -17.24
N ALA A 348 0.67 -16.32 -16.41
CA ALA A 348 0.52 -17.78 -16.49
C ALA A 348 -0.72 -18.31 -15.75
N SER A 349 -1.81 -17.54 -15.64
CA SER A 349 -2.99 -17.96 -14.87
C SER A 349 -4.27 -17.55 -15.58
N SER A 350 -5.24 -18.47 -15.62
CA SER A 350 -6.59 -18.20 -16.09
C SER A 350 -7.43 -17.53 -15.02
N GLY A 351 -8.30 -16.61 -15.44
CA GLY A 351 -9.20 -15.88 -14.56
C GLY A 351 -10.33 -15.21 -15.32
N LEU A 352 -10.95 -14.24 -14.66
CA LEU A 352 -12.11 -13.50 -15.15
C LEU A 352 -11.81 -12.00 -15.13
N LEU A 353 -11.98 -11.36 -16.28
CA LEU A 353 -11.90 -9.92 -16.45
C LEU A 353 -13.31 -9.32 -16.39
N TYR A 354 -13.52 -8.34 -15.53
CA TYR A 354 -14.78 -7.62 -15.38
C TYR A 354 -14.61 -6.17 -15.85
N PRO A 355 -15.27 -5.80 -16.95
CA PRO A 355 -15.44 -4.41 -17.34
C PRO A 355 -16.42 -3.70 -16.39
N LEU A 356 -15.92 -2.76 -15.58
CA LEU A 356 -16.69 -1.98 -14.61
C LEU A 356 -17.00 -0.58 -15.14
N GLU A 357 -17.83 0.17 -14.41
CA GLU A 357 -18.22 1.53 -14.82
C GLU A 357 -17.05 2.53 -14.90
N ARG A 358 -16.01 2.33 -14.07
CA ARG A 358 -14.84 3.23 -13.97
C ARG A 358 -13.48 2.53 -14.04
N GLY A 359 -13.44 1.29 -14.51
CA GLY A 359 -12.20 0.52 -14.53
C GLY A 359 -12.39 -0.92 -15.01
N PHE A 360 -11.30 -1.67 -15.01
CA PHE A 360 -11.28 -3.11 -15.17
C PHE A 360 -10.83 -3.76 -13.87
N ILE A 361 -11.39 -4.93 -13.53
CA ILE A 361 -10.87 -5.78 -12.47
C ILE A 361 -10.70 -7.21 -12.98
N TYR A 362 -9.53 -7.79 -12.73
CA TYR A 362 -9.20 -9.17 -13.03
C TYR A 362 -9.07 -9.96 -11.73
N VAL A 363 -9.69 -11.15 -11.69
CA VAL A 363 -9.64 -12.07 -10.55
C VAL A 363 -9.29 -13.48 -11.01
N HIS A 364 -8.60 -14.32 -10.22
CA HIS A 364 -8.15 -14.09 -8.85
C HIS A 364 -6.62 -14.08 -8.69
N LYS A 365 -5.84 -14.47 -9.71
CA LYS A 365 -4.38 -14.64 -9.57
C LYS A 365 -3.57 -14.07 -10.74
N PRO A 366 -2.72 -13.05 -10.52
CA PRO A 366 -2.83 -12.06 -9.44
C PRO A 366 -4.07 -11.16 -9.65
N PRO A 367 -4.70 -10.64 -8.59
CA PRO A 367 -5.76 -9.65 -8.75
C PRO A 367 -5.19 -8.34 -9.29
N VAL A 368 -5.88 -7.74 -10.26
CA VAL A 368 -5.49 -6.46 -10.86
C VAL A 368 -6.73 -5.58 -10.97
N HIS A 369 -6.61 -4.32 -10.57
CA HIS A 369 -7.67 -3.32 -10.75
C HIS A 369 -7.08 -2.08 -11.43
N LEU A 370 -7.57 -1.74 -12.61
CA LEU A 370 -7.11 -0.64 -13.45
C LEU A 370 -8.22 0.39 -13.58
N ARG A 371 -7.96 1.64 -13.17
CA ARG A 371 -8.94 2.72 -13.34
C ARG A 371 -8.84 3.30 -14.74
N PHE A 372 -9.97 3.69 -15.35
CA PHE A 372 -9.94 4.33 -16.68
C PHE A 372 -9.10 5.62 -16.71
N GLU A 373 -9.05 6.36 -15.61
CA GLU A 373 -8.23 7.57 -15.47
C GLU A 373 -6.72 7.32 -15.57
N GLU A 374 -6.29 6.09 -15.26
CA GLU A 374 -4.89 5.65 -15.33
C GLU A 374 -4.51 5.09 -16.70
N ILE A 375 -5.51 4.73 -17.53
CA ILE A 375 -5.28 4.15 -18.86
C ILE A 375 -4.89 5.27 -19.82
N SER A 376 -3.80 5.03 -20.55
CA SER A 376 -3.36 5.87 -21.67
C SER A 376 -4.06 5.45 -22.95
N CYS A 377 -3.98 4.16 -23.27
CA CYS A 377 -4.60 3.54 -24.44
C CYS A 377 -4.78 2.04 -24.25
N VAL A 378 -5.63 1.45 -25.09
CA VAL A 378 -5.81 0.01 -25.20
C VAL A 378 -5.44 -0.46 -26.60
N ASN A 379 -5.05 -1.72 -26.70
CA ASN A 379 -4.67 -2.37 -27.94
C ASN A 379 -5.33 -3.76 -28.04
N PHE A 380 -5.71 -4.13 -29.26
CA PHE A 380 -6.26 -5.44 -29.58
C PHE A 380 -5.30 -6.15 -30.51
N ALA A 381 -4.64 -7.20 -30.03
CA ALA A 381 -3.68 -7.99 -30.78
C ALA A 381 -4.26 -9.37 -31.14
N ARG A 382 -3.79 -9.96 -32.24
CA ARG A 382 -4.16 -11.32 -32.62
C ARG A 382 -3.48 -12.29 -31.64
N GLY A 383 -4.24 -13.22 -31.07
CA GLY A 383 -3.70 -14.17 -30.09
C GLY A 383 -2.65 -15.07 -30.73
N THR A 384 -1.51 -15.26 -30.06
CA THR A 384 -0.40 -16.08 -30.55
C THR A 384 -0.66 -17.59 -30.45
N THR A 385 -1.61 -18.01 -29.60
CA THR A 385 -1.76 -19.42 -29.20
C THR A 385 -2.81 -20.18 -30.00
N THR A 386 -3.92 -19.55 -30.40
CA THR A 386 -5.00 -20.19 -31.17
C THR A 386 -5.62 -19.22 -32.17
N THR A 387 -6.03 -19.70 -33.34
CA THR A 387 -6.65 -18.86 -34.40
C THR A 387 -8.04 -18.31 -34.02
N ARG A 388 -8.59 -18.73 -32.88
CA ARG A 388 -9.91 -18.35 -32.36
C ARG A 388 -9.87 -17.39 -31.17
N SER A 389 -8.68 -16.92 -30.78
CA SER A 389 -8.53 -15.99 -29.66
C SER A 389 -7.81 -14.70 -30.04
N PHE A 390 -8.01 -13.67 -29.21
CA PHE A 390 -7.29 -12.40 -29.30
C PHE A 390 -6.77 -11.98 -27.92
N ASP A 391 -5.84 -11.05 -27.92
CA ASP A 391 -5.24 -10.49 -26.72
C ASP A 391 -5.69 -9.03 -26.55
N PHE A 392 -6.07 -8.67 -25.33
CA PHE A 392 -6.46 -7.33 -24.94
C PHE A 392 -5.38 -6.71 -24.07
N GLU A 393 -4.74 -5.67 -24.59
CA GLU A 393 -3.63 -4.99 -23.94
C GLU A 393 -4.05 -3.62 -23.44
N ILE A 394 -3.66 -3.29 -22.21
CA ILE A 394 -3.94 -2.00 -21.59
C ILE A 394 -2.62 -1.38 -21.18
N GLU A 395 -2.36 -0.17 -21.66
CA GLU A 395 -1.19 0.62 -21.26
C GLU A 395 -1.63 1.76 -20.36
N THR A 396 -0.97 1.88 -19.21
CA THR A 396 -1.21 2.95 -18.25
C THR A 396 -0.36 4.18 -18.55
N LYS A 397 -0.79 5.35 -18.08
CA LYS A 397 -0.04 6.62 -18.19
C LYS A 397 1.33 6.59 -17.49
N GLN A 398 1.54 5.63 -16.58
CA GLN A 398 2.82 5.40 -15.91
C GLN A 398 3.77 4.50 -16.71
N GLY A 399 3.36 4.02 -17.90
CA GLY A 399 4.17 3.15 -18.75
C GLY A 399 4.03 1.64 -18.46
N ASN A 400 3.18 1.23 -17.51
CA ASN A 400 2.93 -0.20 -17.26
C ASN A 400 1.95 -0.77 -18.30
N GLN A 401 2.28 -1.94 -18.87
CA GLN A 401 1.45 -2.67 -19.83
C GLN A 401 0.87 -3.94 -19.20
N TYR A 402 -0.43 -4.17 -19.43
CA TYR A 402 -1.19 -5.32 -18.94
C TYR A 402 -1.81 -6.06 -20.12
N THR A 403 -1.37 -7.29 -20.38
CA THR A 403 -1.86 -8.12 -21.50
C THR A 403 -2.75 -9.24 -20.98
N PHE A 404 -4.04 -9.18 -21.32
CA PHE A 404 -5.03 -10.22 -21.07
C PHE A 404 -5.16 -11.08 -22.33
N SER A 405 -4.64 -12.29 -22.30
CA SER A 405 -4.56 -13.17 -23.46
C SER A 405 -5.66 -14.24 -23.49
N ASN A 406 -5.75 -14.94 -24.62
CA ASN A 406 -6.66 -16.08 -24.82
C ASN A 406 -8.14 -15.71 -24.59
N ILE A 407 -8.56 -14.54 -25.08
CA ILE A 407 -9.96 -14.12 -25.09
C ILE A 407 -10.64 -14.67 -26.35
N GLU A 408 -11.80 -15.29 -26.19
CA GLU A 408 -12.61 -15.81 -27.30
C GLU A 408 -13.02 -14.70 -28.27
N ARG A 409 -12.91 -14.95 -29.58
CA ARG A 409 -13.18 -13.97 -30.65
C ARG A 409 -14.60 -13.41 -30.58
N GLU A 410 -15.55 -14.19 -30.12
CA GLU A 410 -16.96 -13.82 -29.96
C GLU A 410 -17.15 -12.66 -28.96
N GLU A 411 -16.25 -12.51 -27.99
CA GLU A 411 -16.25 -11.43 -27.00
C GLU A 411 -15.67 -10.11 -27.55
N TYR A 412 -14.98 -10.15 -28.69
CA TYR A 412 -14.29 -8.99 -29.27
C TYR A 412 -15.25 -7.83 -29.53
N GLY A 413 -16.36 -8.08 -30.23
CA GLY A 413 -17.30 -7.02 -30.62
C GLY A 413 -17.88 -6.29 -29.40
N LYS A 414 -18.31 -7.05 -28.38
CA LYS A 414 -18.87 -6.49 -27.15
C LYS A 414 -17.83 -5.69 -26.36
N LEU A 415 -16.61 -6.20 -26.26
CA LEU A 415 -15.52 -5.50 -25.56
C LEU A 415 -15.11 -4.23 -26.33
N PHE A 416 -15.05 -4.28 -27.65
CA PHE A 416 -14.76 -3.14 -28.50
C PHE A 416 -15.81 -2.04 -28.36
N ASP A 417 -17.10 -2.39 -28.41
CA ASP A 417 -18.21 -1.46 -28.19
C ASP A 417 -18.12 -0.79 -26.81
N PHE A 418 -17.81 -1.58 -25.78
CA PHE A 418 -17.65 -1.08 -24.42
C PHE A 418 -16.50 -0.07 -24.29
N VAL A 419 -15.33 -0.40 -24.84
CA VAL A 419 -14.14 0.47 -24.84
C VAL A 419 -14.43 1.79 -25.56
N ASN A 420 -15.11 1.73 -26.70
CA ASN A 420 -15.53 2.93 -27.45
C ASN A 420 -16.56 3.76 -26.68
N ALA A 421 -17.56 3.12 -26.06
CA ALA A 421 -18.57 3.80 -25.25
C ALA A 421 -17.93 4.52 -24.04
N LYS A 422 -16.88 3.94 -23.46
CA LYS A 422 -16.08 4.55 -22.38
C LYS A 422 -15.01 5.54 -22.87
N LYS A 423 -14.92 5.77 -24.18
CA LYS A 423 -13.99 6.72 -24.82
C LYS A 423 -12.52 6.45 -24.48
N LEU A 424 -12.13 5.18 -24.37
CA LEU A 424 -10.74 4.80 -24.20
C LEU A 424 -10.02 4.87 -25.55
N ASN A 425 -8.79 5.39 -25.58
CA ASN A 425 -8.02 5.51 -26.81
C ASN A 425 -7.58 4.13 -27.31
N ILE A 426 -7.87 3.79 -28.56
CA ILE A 426 -7.47 2.52 -29.19
C ILE A 426 -6.27 2.78 -30.11
N LYS A 427 -5.12 2.13 -29.85
CA LYS A 427 -3.89 2.32 -30.65
C LYS A 427 -4.01 1.81 -32.09
N ASN A 428 -4.71 0.69 -32.31
CA ASN A 428 -4.83 0.05 -33.63
C ASN A 428 -5.87 0.67 -34.58
N ARG A 429 -6.31 1.91 -34.35
CA ARG A 429 -7.37 2.53 -35.16
C ARG A 429 -6.94 2.94 -36.58
N GLY A 430 -5.66 2.77 -36.95
CA GLY A 430 -5.05 3.39 -38.13
C GLY A 430 -4.08 2.52 -38.94
N PHE A 431 -4.56 1.44 -39.55
CA PHE A 431 -3.97 0.92 -40.80
C PHE A 431 -4.83 1.26 -42.03
N LYS A 432 -5.56 2.38 -41.95
CA LYS A 432 -6.18 3.06 -43.09
C LYS A 432 -5.63 4.48 -43.17
N GLU A 433 -4.43 4.64 -43.71
CA GLU A 433 -3.99 5.90 -44.33
C GLU A 433 -2.67 5.66 -45.08
N GLY A 434 -2.78 5.32 -46.36
CA GLY A 434 -1.62 5.05 -47.21
C GLY A 434 -1.93 4.50 -48.59
N MET A 435 -3.06 4.88 -49.21
CA MET A 435 -3.23 4.71 -50.66
C MET A 435 -4.28 5.72 -51.17
N LYS A 436 -3.83 6.95 -51.45
CA LYS A 436 -4.54 7.85 -52.36
C LYS A 436 -3.88 7.71 -53.73
N GLY A 437 -4.62 7.19 -54.70
CA GLY A 437 -4.21 7.19 -56.10
C GLY A 437 -5.08 6.29 -56.97
N ALA A 438 -6.05 6.93 -57.66
CA ALA A 438 -6.65 6.60 -58.95
C ALA A 438 -8.19 6.49 -58.92
N GLU A 439 -8.80 7.34 -59.74
CA GLU A 439 -10.22 7.52 -60.00
C GLU A 439 -10.84 6.33 -60.76
N GLY A 440 -12.15 6.12 -60.61
CA GLY A 440 -12.97 5.47 -61.63
C GLY A 440 -14.10 4.56 -61.15
N TYR A 441 -15.34 4.99 -61.40
CA TYR A 441 -16.60 4.24 -61.54
C TYR A 441 -17.54 4.08 -60.33
N SER A 442 -18.76 4.53 -60.61
CA SER A 442 -20.04 4.42 -59.90
C SER A 442 -20.62 3.00 -60.02
N ASP A 443 -21.14 2.41 -58.94
CA ASP A 443 -22.55 1.97 -58.83
C ASP A 443 -22.92 1.60 -57.38
N SER A 444 -24.21 1.69 -57.07
CA SER A 444 -24.86 1.49 -55.77
C SER A 444 -24.80 0.07 -55.20
N ASP A 445 -24.64 -0.09 -53.88
CA ASP A 445 -25.62 -0.73 -52.99
C ASP A 445 -25.12 -0.84 -51.53
N GLU A 446 -26.08 -0.83 -50.61
CA GLU A 446 -25.91 -0.88 -49.16
C GLU A 446 -25.31 -2.21 -48.68
N ASP A 447 -24.11 -2.16 -48.09
CA ASP A 447 -23.71 -3.01 -46.97
C ASP A 447 -22.44 -2.42 -46.36
N GLN A 448 -22.49 -2.02 -45.08
CA GLN A 448 -21.33 -1.48 -44.38
C GLN A 448 -20.36 -2.64 -44.08
N HIS A 449 -19.58 -2.97 -45.10
CA HIS A 449 -18.73 -4.15 -45.19
C HIS A 449 -17.43 -3.93 -44.40
N ASP A 450 -17.30 -4.63 -43.27
CA ASP A 450 -16.15 -4.45 -42.37
C ASP A 450 -14.92 -5.19 -42.93
N ALA A 451 -14.00 -4.43 -43.55
CA ALA A 451 -12.82 -4.90 -44.28
C ALA A 451 -11.90 -5.84 -43.48
N TYR A 452 -12.01 -5.87 -42.15
CA TYR A 452 -11.28 -6.82 -41.30
C TYR A 452 -11.82 -8.25 -41.42
N LEU A 453 -13.13 -8.41 -41.62
CA LEU A 453 -13.80 -9.72 -41.72
C LEU A 453 -13.51 -10.42 -43.06
N GLU A 454 -13.34 -9.66 -44.14
CA GLU A 454 -12.94 -10.20 -45.45
C GLU A 454 -11.48 -10.61 -45.48
N ARG A 455 -10.57 -9.78 -44.95
CA ARG A 455 -9.14 -10.13 -44.87
C ARG A 455 -8.91 -11.38 -44.02
N MET A 456 -9.72 -11.57 -42.98
CA MET A 456 -9.75 -12.79 -42.17
C MET A 456 -10.21 -14.04 -42.94
N LYS A 457 -11.06 -13.89 -43.97
CA LYS A 457 -11.47 -14.99 -44.85
C LYS A 457 -10.42 -15.27 -45.94
N GLU A 458 -9.80 -14.23 -46.49
CA GLU A 458 -8.78 -14.36 -47.55
C GLU A 458 -7.46 -14.92 -47.03
N GLU A 459 -6.97 -14.48 -45.87
CA GLU A 459 -5.73 -15.03 -45.28
C GLU A 459 -5.90 -16.47 -44.77
N GLY A 460 -7.13 -16.91 -44.48
CA GLY A 460 -7.44 -18.30 -44.16
C GLY A 460 -7.26 -19.24 -45.36
N LYS A 461 -7.59 -18.76 -46.57
CA LYS A 461 -7.40 -19.50 -47.82
C LYS A 461 -5.93 -19.65 -48.21
N ILE A 462 -5.12 -18.62 -47.97
CA ILE A 462 -3.69 -18.61 -48.36
C ILE A 462 -2.85 -19.58 -47.50
N ARG A 463 -3.33 -19.95 -46.30
CA ARG A 463 -2.58 -20.80 -45.36
C ARG A 463 -2.87 -22.30 -45.48
N GLU A 464 -3.87 -22.72 -46.25
CA GLU A 464 -4.09 -24.13 -46.60
C GLU A 464 -3.17 -24.61 -47.74
N GLU A 465 -2.51 -23.70 -48.47
CA GLU A 465 -1.61 -24.03 -49.59
C GLU A 465 -0.11 -24.00 -49.22
N GLY A 466 0.24 -23.80 -47.95
CA GLY A 466 1.61 -23.55 -47.49
C GLY A 466 2.17 -24.59 -46.51
N ASP A 467 1.97 -25.88 -46.77
CA ASP A 467 2.62 -26.97 -46.02
C ASP A 467 3.83 -27.49 -46.80
N GLY A 468 5.04 -27.29 -46.26
CA GLY A 468 6.30 -27.66 -46.92
C GLY A 468 7.57 -27.37 -46.10
N SER A 469 8.00 -28.39 -45.34
CA SER A 469 9.38 -28.74 -44.92
C SER A 469 10.22 -27.80 -44.02
N ASP A 470 10.28 -28.15 -42.73
CA ASP A 470 11.39 -28.71 -41.92
C ASP A 470 12.81 -28.07 -41.76
N GLU A 471 13.34 -28.31 -40.54
CA GLU A 471 14.74 -28.39 -40.05
C GLU A 471 15.50 -27.20 -39.37
N SER A 472 15.64 -27.37 -38.04
CA SER A 472 16.88 -27.54 -37.23
C SER A 472 17.62 -26.40 -36.47
N GLU A 473 17.93 -26.77 -35.21
CA GLU A 473 19.11 -26.51 -34.36
C GLU A 473 19.39 -25.18 -33.61
N GLY A 474 19.17 -25.23 -32.28
CA GLY A 474 20.20 -25.33 -31.21
C GLY A 474 21.22 -24.20 -30.96
N ASP A 475 21.17 -23.56 -29.78
CA ASP A 475 22.39 -23.28 -29.01
C ASP A 475 22.16 -22.98 -27.50
N SER A 476 23.24 -23.16 -26.75
CA SER A 476 23.44 -23.38 -25.32
C SER A 476 23.52 -22.13 -24.43
N VAL A 477 23.10 -22.24 -23.16
CA VAL A 477 23.18 -21.19 -22.13
C VAL A 477 24.30 -21.50 -21.13
N GLY A 478 25.28 -20.61 -21.05
CA GLY A 478 26.35 -20.62 -20.03
C GLY A 478 25.85 -20.09 -18.67
N THR A 479 26.17 -20.83 -17.61
CA THR A 479 25.90 -20.46 -16.22
C THR A 479 27.13 -19.81 -15.58
N GLU A 480 27.02 -18.56 -15.12
CA GLU A 480 28.01 -17.94 -14.21
C GLU A 480 27.58 -18.09 -12.75
N SER A 481 28.48 -18.70 -11.98
CA SER A 481 28.45 -18.84 -10.52
C SER A 481 29.05 -17.61 -9.83
N ILE A 482 28.41 -17.14 -8.75
CA ILE A 482 28.84 -16.00 -7.93
C ILE A 482 29.62 -16.47 -6.70
N ASP A 483 30.85 -15.97 -6.54
CA ASP A 483 31.73 -16.19 -5.39
C ASP A 483 31.31 -15.41 -4.12
N PRO A 484 31.29 -16.03 -2.92
CA PRO A 484 30.91 -15.41 -1.66
C PRO A 484 32.12 -14.78 -0.92
N LEU A 485 32.50 -13.54 -1.27
CA LEU A 485 33.48 -12.76 -0.49
C LEU A 485 33.26 -11.23 -0.51
N LYS A 486 32.09 -10.76 -0.92
CA LYS A 486 31.72 -9.32 -0.92
C LYS A 486 30.78 -8.91 0.21
N PHE A 487 30.95 -9.47 1.41
CA PHE A 487 30.08 -9.16 2.56
C PHE A 487 30.77 -8.48 3.75
N PHE A 488 32.04 -8.06 3.62
CA PHE A 488 32.79 -7.48 4.75
C PHE A 488 33.32 -6.05 4.54
N THR A 489 32.87 -5.34 3.50
CA THR A 489 33.39 -3.99 3.17
C THR A 489 32.34 -2.87 3.13
N LEU A 490 31.17 -3.05 3.74
CA LEU A 490 30.12 -2.01 3.80
C LEU A 490 29.83 -1.43 5.19
N LEU A 491 30.64 -1.76 6.20
CA LEU A 491 30.52 -1.22 7.56
C LEU A 491 31.75 -0.44 8.06
N CYS A 492 32.74 -0.19 7.19
CA CYS A 492 33.93 0.61 7.50
C CYS A 492 34.27 1.68 6.45
N GLY A 493 33.27 2.17 5.71
CA GLY A 493 33.44 3.16 4.63
C GLY A 493 33.09 4.61 4.99
N LEU A 494 32.77 4.92 6.24
CA LEU A 494 32.32 6.26 6.67
C LEU A 494 33.30 6.99 7.60
N CYS A 495 34.57 6.56 7.65
CA CYS A 495 35.60 7.18 8.49
C CYS A 495 36.79 7.76 7.68
N SER A 496 36.55 8.33 6.50
CA SER A 496 37.62 8.98 5.71
C SER A 496 37.23 10.34 5.10
N MET A 497 36.40 11.12 5.78
CA MET A 497 36.18 12.54 5.45
C MET A 497 36.03 13.41 6.71
N CYS A 498 36.99 13.28 7.63
CA CYS A 498 37.30 14.33 8.61
C CYS A 498 38.81 14.55 8.55
N ASN A 499 39.24 15.45 7.67
CA ASN A 499 40.55 16.08 7.81
C ASN A 499 40.36 17.17 8.87
N ASP A 500 40.69 16.84 10.11
CA ASP A 500 41.15 17.79 11.12
C ASP A 500 42.11 17.04 12.03
N ASP A 501 43.39 17.35 11.85
CA ASP A 501 44.50 16.94 12.70
C ASP A 501 44.23 17.39 14.14
N ILE A 502 43.99 16.44 15.05
CA ILE A 502 44.34 16.49 16.48
C ILE A 502 43.96 15.13 17.08
N CYS A 503 44.88 14.53 17.83
CA CYS A 503 44.77 13.24 18.56
C CYS A 503 45.16 11.96 17.81
N CYS A 504 46.34 11.95 17.18
CA CYS A 504 47.19 10.75 17.16
C CYS A 504 48.25 10.88 18.27
N ASP A 505 47.91 10.49 19.50
CA ASP A 505 48.93 9.94 20.39
C ASP A 505 48.30 9.08 21.49
N LYS A 506 49.00 7.99 21.84
CA LYS A 506 48.61 6.90 22.76
C LYS A 506 47.78 5.76 22.17
N ARG A 507 48.45 4.97 21.32
CA ARG A 507 48.22 3.53 21.24
C ARG A 507 49.33 2.86 22.07
N SER A 508 49.01 2.39 23.27
CA SER A 508 49.86 1.50 24.06
C SER A 508 49.00 0.43 24.71
N GLU A 509 49.26 -0.82 24.29
CA GLU A 509 49.27 -2.07 25.07
C GLU A 509 47.99 -2.46 25.85
N LEU A 510 47.39 -3.63 25.57
CA LEU A 510 47.87 -4.95 26.03
C LEU A 510 46.89 -6.07 25.63
N HIS A 511 47.48 -7.23 25.32
CA HIS A 511 46.87 -8.55 25.28
C HIS A 511 46.29 -8.95 26.66
N MET A 512 45.05 -9.49 26.69
CA MET A 512 44.72 -10.90 26.93
C MET A 512 43.21 -11.11 26.83
#